data_AF-A0A1G9MW42-F1
#
_entry.id   AF-A0A1G9MW42-F1
#
_cell.length_a   1.000
_cell.length_b   1.000
_cell.length_c   1.000
_cell.angle_alpha   90.00
_cell.angle_beta   90.00
_cell.angle_gamma   90.00
#
_symmetry.space_group_name_H-M   'P 1'
#
loop_
_entity.id
_entity.type
_entity.pdbx_description
1 polymer ?
#
loop_
_entity_poly.entity_id
_entity_poly.type
_entity_poly.pdbx_seq_one_letter_code
_entity_poly.pdbx_strand_id
1 'polypeptide(L)' 'MNADSVKARLKNFAVSSGCTFQEALVYYGLERTIYRISVSPYADHFVLKGGIFLYAIFDKKNERAKAFDIKDIVII' A
#
# COMPACT_ATOMS: atom_id res chain seq x y z
N MET A 1 -11.70 -10.31 -10.61
CA MET A 1 -11.47 -8.85 -10.51
C MET A 1 -11.15 -8.33 -11.91
N ASN A 2 -11.94 -7.41 -12.46
CA ASN A 2 -11.63 -6.77 -13.74
C ASN A 2 -10.72 -5.55 -13.49
N ALA A 3 -9.61 -5.43 -14.23
CA ALA A 3 -8.66 -4.32 -14.12
C ALA A 3 -9.33 -2.96 -14.35
N ASP A 4 -10.28 -2.88 -15.28
CA ASP A 4 -11.01 -1.64 -15.58
C ASP A 4 -11.91 -1.19 -14.43
N SER A 5 -12.53 -2.16 -13.72
CA SER A 5 -13.34 -1.88 -12.53
C SER A 5 -12.49 -1.34 -11.39
N VAL A 6 -11.30 -1.91 -11.17
CA VAL A 6 -10.36 -1.41 -10.14
C VAL A 6 -9.88 0.00 -10.50
N LYS A 7 -9.53 0.23 -11.77
CA LYS A 7 -9.11 1.56 -12.26
C LYS A 7 -10.20 2.61 -12.05
N ALA A 8 -11.45 2.30 -12.37
CA ALA A 8 -12.57 3.20 -12.15
C ALA A 8 -12.78 3.53 -10.67
N ARG A 9 -12.73 2.52 -9.79
CA ARG A 9 -12.83 2.72 -8.33
C ARG A 9 -11.71 3.59 -7.78
N LEU A 10 -10.48 3.38 -8.25
CA LEU A 10 -9.33 4.19 -7.83
C LEU A 10 -9.42 5.64 -8.31
N LYS A 11 -9.95 5.88 -9.51
CA LYS A 11 -10.24 7.25 -9.99
C LYS A 11 -11.27 7.95 -9.09
N ASN A 12 -12.36 7.27 -8.76
CA ASN A 12 -13.39 7.84 -7.88
C ASN A 12 -12.84 8.10 -6.48
N PHE A 13 -12.03 7.19 -5.95
CA PHE A 13 -11.35 7.36 -4.67
C PHE A 13 -10.44 8.60 -4.68
N ALA A 14 -9.59 8.74 -5.70
CA ALA A 14 -8.69 9.88 -5.85
C ALA A 14 -9.43 11.23 -5.81
N VAL A 15 -10.56 11.32 -6.54
CA VAL A 15 -11.43 12.51 -6.51
C VAL A 15 -12.00 12.76 -5.12
N SER A 16 -12.51 11.72 -4.44
CA SER A 16 -13.13 11.86 -3.11
C SER A 16 -12.14 12.20 -1.99
N SER A 17 -10.89 11.75 -2.11
CA SER A 17 -9.85 11.91 -1.10
C SER A 17 -8.94 13.11 -1.36
N GLY A 18 -9.14 13.83 -2.47
CA GLY A 18 -8.30 14.97 -2.86
C GLY A 18 -6.85 14.60 -3.20
N CYS A 19 -6.58 13.33 -3.53
CA CYS A 19 -5.26 12.85 -3.92
C CYS A 19 -5.19 12.57 -5.43
N THR A 20 -3.98 12.46 -5.96
CA THR A 20 -3.80 12.10 -7.37
C THR A 20 -4.13 10.63 -7.61
N PHE A 21 -4.50 10.30 -8.86
CA PHE A 21 -4.71 8.90 -9.24
C PHE A 21 -3.45 8.03 -9.06
N GLN A 22 -2.26 8.60 -9.27
CA GLN A 22 -1.01 7.87 -9.03
C GLN A 22 -0.82 7.55 -7.54
N GLU A 23 -1.10 8.48 -6.64
CA GLU A 23 -1.06 8.21 -5.20
C GLU A 23 -2.08 7.14 -4.80
N ALA A 24 -3.32 7.24 -5.29
CA ALA A 24 -4.34 6.23 -5.05
C ALA A 24 -3.89 4.84 -5.55
N LEU A 25 -3.22 4.77 -6.69
CA LEU A 25 -2.68 3.53 -7.25
C LEU A 25 -1.55 2.96 -6.40
N VAL A 26 -0.61 3.80 -5.94
CA VAL A 26 0.48 3.40 -5.04
C VAL A 26 -0.08 2.86 -3.74
N TYR A 27 -1.03 3.57 -3.12
CA TYR A 27 -1.67 3.12 -1.88
C TYR A 27 -2.38 1.79 -2.03
N TYR A 28 -3.13 1.63 -3.11
CA TYR A 28 -3.83 0.38 -3.39
C TYR A 28 -2.86 -0.77 -3.63
N GLY A 29 -1.81 -0.55 -4.43
CA GLY A 29 -0.79 -1.57 -4.67
C GLY A 29 -0.11 -2.00 -3.38
N LEU A 30 0.19 -1.04 -2.51
CA LEU A 30 0.83 -1.27 -1.23
C LEU A 30 -0.03 -2.08 -0.27
N GLU A 31 -1.24 -1.60 0.00
CA GLU A 31 -2.19 -2.21 0.94
C GLU A 31 -2.49 -3.65 0.51
N ARG A 32 -2.65 -3.88 -0.80
CA ARG A 32 -2.89 -5.21 -1.35
C ARG A 32 -1.65 -6.11 -1.29
N THR A 33 -0.45 -5.56 -1.43
CA THR A 33 0.80 -6.34 -1.31
C THR A 33 0.99 -6.79 0.13
N ILE A 34 0.89 -5.86 1.08
CA ILE A 34 0.98 -6.15 2.52
C ILE A 34 -0.08 -7.17 2.93
N TYR A 35 -1.34 -6.94 2.53
CA TYR A 35 -2.43 -7.86 2.82
C TYR A 35 -2.19 -9.26 2.25
N ARG A 36 -1.67 -9.36 1.02
CA ARG A 36 -1.36 -10.66 0.41
C ARG A 36 -0.26 -11.41 1.15
N ILE A 37 0.75 -10.70 1.64
CA ILE A 37 1.83 -11.28 2.44
C ILE A 37 1.26 -11.74 3.80
N SER A 38 0.45 -10.90 4.46
CA SER A 38 -0.06 -11.18 5.81
C SER A 38 -1.00 -12.37 5.88
N VAL A 39 -1.69 -12.72 4.79
CA VAL A 39 -2.56 -13.91 4.72
C VAL A 39 -1.88 -15.11 4.06
N SER A 40 -0.61 -14.97 3.66
CA SER A 40 0.15 -16.06 3.05
C SER A 40 0.78 -16.96 4.11
N PRO A 41 1.16 -18.21 3.76
CA PRO A 41 1.95 -19.08 4.64
C PRO A 41 3.31 -18.51 5.04
N TYR A 42 3.75 -17.43 4.37
CA TYR A 42 5.03 -16.79 4.61
C TYR A 42 4.93 -15.58 5.54
N ALA A 43 3.75 -15.27 6.10
CA ALA A 43 3.54 -14.06 6.90
C ALA A 43 4.60 -13.88 8.00
N ASP A 44 4.99 -14.97 8.67
CA ASP A 44 5.98 -14.97 9.75
C ASP A 44 7.44 -14.83 9.26
N HIS A 45 7.68 -14.98 7.95
CA HIS A 45 8.97 -14.77 7.30
C HIS A 45 9.19 -13.33 6.83
N PHE A 46 8.20 -12.45 7.00
CA PHE A 46 8.28 -11.07 6.55
C PHE A 46 8.14 -10.09 7.71
N VAL A 47 9.08 -9.16 7.82
CA VAL A 47 8.96 -7.98 8.69
C VAL A 47 8.85 -6.73 7.83
N LEU A 48 7.77 -5.98 8.06
CA LEU A 48 7.61 -4.62 7.53
C LEU A 48 8.46 -3.67 8.36
N LYS A 49 9.35 -2.92 7.69
CA LYS A 49 10.16 -1.88 8.31
C LYS A 49 10.04 -0.56 7.54
N GLY A 50 10.81 0.44 7.96
CA GLY A 50 11.00 1.68 7.20
C GLY A 50 9.73 2.55 7.08
N GLY A 51 9.67 3.34 6.01
CA GLY A 51 8.58 4.28 5.77
C GLY A 51 7.23 3.58 5.67
N ILE A 52 7.21 2.37 5.12
CA ILE A 52 5.98 1.65 4.89
C ILE A 52 5.31 1.10 6.14
N PHE A 53 6.10 0.68 7.12
CA PHE A 53 5.62 0.30 8.44
C PHE A 53 5.02 1.51 9.16
N LEU A 54 5.71 2.66 9.11
CA LEU A 54 5.20 3.91 9.68
C LEU A 54 3.90 4.34 8.98
N TYR A 55 3.82 4.21 7.66
CA TYR A 55 2.60 4.51 6.92
C TYR A 55 1.40 3.65 7.36
N ALA A 56 1.62 2.34 7.57
CA ALA A 56 0.59 1.40 8.02
C ALA A 56 0.10 1.69 9.45
N ILE A 57 1.00 2.11 10.36
CA ILE A 57 0.65 2.38 11.76
C ILE A 57 0.06 3.78 11.96
N PHE A 58 0.50 4.78 11.21
CA PHE A 58 0.08 6.18 11.39
C PHE A 58 -1.14 6.59 10.53
N ASP A 59 -2.00 5.64 10.17
CA ASP A 59 -3.28 5.88 9.48
C ASP A 59 -3.16 6.83 8.29
N LYS A 60 -2.18 6.59 7.42
CA LYS A 60 -2.00 7.31 6.14
C LYS A 60 -1.71 8.81 6.28
N LYS A 61 -1.42 9.34 7.48
CA LYS A 61 -1.15 10.78 7.74
C LYS A 61 0.28 11.22 7.49
N ASN A 62 1.20 10.30 7.22
CA ASN A 62 2.61 10.63 6.99
C ASN A 62 2.91 10.74 5.49
N GLU A 63 2.89 11.97 4.96
CA GLU A 63 3.20 12.25 3.55
C GLU A 63 4.64 11.86 3.17
N ARG A 64 5.56 11.85 4.14
CA ARG A 64 6.97 11.45 3.97
C ARG A 64 7.18 9.93 3.90
N ALA A 65 6.16 9.15 4.25
CA ALA A 65 6.20 7.69 4.31
C ALA A 65 5.67 7.01 3.03
N LYS A 66 5.39 7.79 1.97
CA LYS A 66 4.88 7.29 0.68
C LYS A 66 5.93 6.55 -0.15
N ALA A 67 7.22 6.70 0.17
CA ALA A 67 8.29 6.01 -0.53
C ALA A 67 8.33 4.54 -0.06
N PHE A 68 7.70 3.66 -0.85
CA PHE A 68 7.87 2.22 -0.75
C PHE A 68 9.16 1.83 -1.48
N ASP A 69 10.15 1.34 -0.74
CA ASP A 69 11.26 0.59 -1.33
C ASP A 69 11.03 -0.90 -1.04
N ILE A 70 11.36 -1.78 -1.99
CA ILE A 70 11.39 -3.23 -1.76
C ILE A 70 12.29 -3.58 -0.57
N LYS A 71 13.32 -2.75 -0.32
CA LYS A 71 14.17 -2.88 0.86
C LYS A 71 13.43 -2.71 2.19
N ASP A 72 12.25 -2.10 2.20
CA ASP A 72 11.41 -1.91 3.40
C ASP A 72 10.69 -3.19 3.85
N ILE A 73 10.76 -4.25 3.04
CA ILE A 73 10.29 -5.59 3.40
C ILE A 73 11.53 -6.46 3.65
N VAL A 74 11.73 -6.90 4.89
CA VAL A 74 12.80 -7.84 5.24
C VAL A 74 12.25 -9.25 5.26
N ILE A 75 12.94 -10.15 4.56
CA ILE A 75 12.77 -11.59 4.68
C ILE A 75 13.66 -12.07 5.83
N ILE A 76 13.08 -12.77 6.82
CA ILE A 76 13.81 -13.39 7.94
C ILE A 76 14.24 -14.80 7.57
#